data_AF-A0A2E6DW29-F1
#
_entry.id   AF-A0A2E6DW29-F1
#
_cell.length_a   1.000
_cell.length_b   1.000
_cell.length_c   1.000
_cell.angle_alpha   90.00
_cell.angle_beta   90.00
_cell.angle_gamma   90.00
#
_symmetry.space_group_name_H-M   'P 1'
#
loop_
_entity.id
_entity.type
_entity.pdbx_description
1 polymer ?
#
loop_
_entity_poly.entity_id
_entity_poly.type
_entity_poly.pdbx_seq_one_letter_code
_entity_poly.pdbx_strand_id
1 'polypeptide(L)'
;MPKYDSSGRPEWEAVHCADGFSMSVQASRYNYCSPRNNTGPWYSVEVGYPSHLDVLLRPYAEEPDRPTDTVYGYVPSEIILAVVEAHGGQVGGELPELILEEKD
;
A
#
# COMPACT_ATOMS: atom_id res chain seq x y z
N MET A 1 -0.19 2.08 15.11
CA MET A 1 0.50 3.37 14.84
C MET A 1 1.84 2.97 14.26
N PRO A 2 2.29 3.57 13.15
CA PRO A 2 3.53 3.14 12.52
C PRO A 2 4.68 3.22 13.50
N LYS A 3 5.62 2.28 13.35
CA LYS A 3 6.95 2.44 13.94
C LYS A 3 7.68 3.52 13.15
N TYR A 4 8.67 4.16 13.77
CA TYR A 4 9.52 5.12 13.10
C TYR A 4 10.96 4.63 13.14
N ASP A 5 11.63 4.65 11.98
CA ASP A 5 13.05 4.36 11.90
C ASP A 5 13.89 5.52 12.51
N SER A 6 15.21 5.35 12.57
CA SER A 6 16.11 6.38 13.11
C SER A 6 16.13 7.69 12.30
N SER A 7 15.57 7.69 11.08
CA SER A 7 15.41 8.87 10.22
C SER A 7 14.06 9.55 10.37
N GLY A 8 13.17 9.02 11.23
CA GLY A 8 11.80 9.49 11.37
C GLY A 8 10.90 9.11 10.19
N ARG A 9 11.28 8.08 9.43
CA ARG A 9 10.42 7.49 8.40
C ARG A 9 9.41 6.56 9.08
N PRO A 10 8.10 6.70 8.80
CA PRO A 10 7.12 5.74 9.28
C PRO A 10 7.25 4.41 8.53
N GLU A 11 7.09 3.32 9.26
CA GLU A 11 7.11 1.94 8.78
C GLU A 11 5.86 1.21 9.29
N TRP A 12 5.09 0.66 8.36
CA TRP A 12 3.89 -0.12 8.66
C TRP A 12 4.18 -1.61 8.48
N GLU A 13 3.60 -2.44 9.35
CA GLU A 13 3.67 -3.89 9.17
C GLU A 13 2.77 -4.33 8.02
N ALA A 14 3.19 -5.38 7.30
CA ALA A 14 2.47 -5.88 6.14
C ALA A 14 1.01 -6.21 6.48
N VAL A 15 0.10 -5.79 5.61
CA VAL A 15 -1.33 -6.06 5.73
C VAL A 15 -1.56 -7.55 5.48
N HIS A 16 -2.38 -8.16 6.34
CA HIS A 16 -2.85 -9.54 6.17
C HIS A 16 -4.37 -9.53 6.05
N CYS A 17 -4.90 -10.16 5.01
CA CYS A 17 -6.34 -10.25 4.74
C CYS A 17 -6.90 -11.62 5.13
N ALA A 18 -8.23 -11.71 5.25
CA ALA A 18 -8.92 -12.88 5.79
C ALA A 18 -8.71 -14.16 4.97
N ASP A 19 -8.51 -14.04 3.65
CA ASP A 19 -8.28 -15.18 2.76
C ASP A 19 -6.81 -15.63 2.66
N GLY A 20 -5.91 -14.99 3.40
CA GLY A 20 -4.47 -15.27 3.38
C GLY A 20 -3.67 -14.39 2.40
N PHE A 21 -4.30 -13.48 1.67
CA PHE A 21 -3.58 -12.46 0.91
C PHE A 21 -2.81 -11.51 1.85
N SER A 22 -1.62 -11.08 1.42
CA SER A 22 -0.83 -10.10 2.15
C SER A 22 -0.05 -9.19 1.22
N MET A 23 0.17 -7.95 1.65
CA MET A 23 0.96 -6.97 0.91
C MET A 23 1.58 -5.95 1.86
N SER A 24 2.73 -5.38 1.49
CA SER A 24 3.29 -4.21 2.20
C SER A 24 2.66 -2.95 1.63
N VAL A 25 2.17 -2.04 2.49
CA VAL A 25 1.62 -0.74 2.07
C VAL A 25 2.40 0.36 2.79
N GLN A 26 3.19 1.13 2.04
CA GLN A 26 4.16 2.07 2.62
C GLN A 26 4.00 3.48 2.05
N ALA A 27 4.18 4.48 2.90
CA ALA A 27 4.11 5.88 2.51
C ALA A 27 5.14 6.73 3.26
N SER A 28 6.05 7.38 2.54
CA SER A 28 7.05 8.27 3.13
C SER A 28 7.61 9.21 2.08
N ARG A 29 8.47 10.14 2.48
CA ARG A 29 9.25 10.96 1.53
C ARG A 29 10.11 10.14 0.55
N TYR A 30 10.34 8.85 0.82
CA TYR A 30 11.16 7.97 -0.02
C TYR A 30 10.32 7.03 -0.89
N ASN A 31 9.08 6.73 -0.50
CA ASN A 31 8.20 5.82 -1.24
C ASN A 31 7.48 6.52 -2.41
N TYR A 32 6.93 5.72 -3.33
CA TYR A 32 6.02 6.18 -4.37
C TYR A 32 4.62 6.49 -3.80
N CYS A 33 4.48 7.62 -3.10
CA CYS A 33 3.21 8.06 -2.51
C CYS A 33 2.92 9.54 -2.78
N SER A 34 1.66 9.93 -2.59
CA SER A 34 1.20 11.32 -2.66
C SER A 34 0.29 11.66 -1.48
N PRO A 35 0.59 12.75 -0.72
CA PRO A 35 1.78 13.59 -0.82
C PRO A 35 3.06 12.84 -0.42
N ARG A 36 4.18 13.10 -1.10
CA ARG A 36 5.46 12.43 -0.84
C ARG A 36 6.17 12.99 0.39
N ASN A 37 5.64 12.69 1.58
CA ASN A 37 6.11 13.14 2.88
C ASN A 37 5.99 12.03 3.94
N ASN A 38 6.43 12.29 5.18
CA ASN A 38 6.40 11.32 6.29
C ASN A 38 5.15 11.43 7.18
N THR A 39 4.21 12.33 6.89
CA THR A 39 3.14 12.72 7.83
C THR A 39 1.75 12.43 7.33
N GLY A 40 1.55 12.27 6.02
CA GLY A 40 0.23 12.03 5.43
C GLY A 40 -0.75 13.19 5.67
N PRO A 41 -2.06 12.91 5.57
CA PRO A 41 -2.64 11.68 5.03
C PRO A 41 -2.32 11.50 3.54
N TRP A 42 -2.46 10.27 3.01
CA TRP A 42 -2.09 9.93 1.63
C TRP A 42 -3.28 9.53 0.77
N TYR A 43 -3.29 9.98 -0.48
CA TYR A 43 -4.28 9.59 -1.49
C TYR A 43 -3.74 8.59 -2.52
N SER A 44 -2.42 8.38 -2.54
CA SER A 44 -1.79 7.23 -3.20
C SER A 44 -0.54 6.79 -2.44
N VAL A 45 -0.22 5.50 -2.51
CA VAL A 45 0.85 4.86 -1.72
C VAL A 45 1.60 3.82 -2.53
N GLU A 46 2.74 3.35 -2.01
CA GLU A 46 3.51 2.26 -2.59
C GLU A 46 3.03 0.93 -2.02
N VAL A 47 2.76 -0.04 -2.89
CA VAL A 47 2.51 -1.42 -2.49
C VAL A 47 3.72 -2.27 -2.85
N GLY A 48 4.14 -3.17 -1.97
CA GLY A 48 5.29 -4.03 -2.21
C GLY A 48 4.97 -5.49 -1.94
N TYR A 49 5.54 -6.36 -2.78
CA TYR A 49 5.58 -7.81 -2.58
C TYR A 49 4.24 -8.46 -2.19
N PRO A 50 3.16 -8.30 -2.98
CA PRO A 50 1.92 -9.04 -2.77
C PRO A 50 2.18 -10.55 -2.73
N SER A 51 1.49 -11.29 -1.85
CA SER A 51 1.69 -12.74 -1.73
C SER A 51 1.25 -13.52 -2.97
N HIS A 52 0.31 -12.97 -3.74
CA HIS A 52 -0.17 -13.49 -5.02
C HIS A 52 -0.50 -12.33 -5.96
N LEU A 53 -0.66 -12.62 -7.25
CA LEU A 53 -1.13 -11.62 -8.21
C LEU A 53 -2.54 -11.15 -7.85
N ASP A 54 -2.69 -9.84 -7.66
CA ASP A 54 -3.99 -9.17 -7.59
C ASP A 54 -4.23 -8.35 -8.87
N VAL A 55 -5.44 -8.48 -9.44
CA VAL A 55 -5.79 -7.86 -10.72
C VAL A 55 -5.98 -6.35 -10.63
N LEU A 56 -6.36 -5.83 -9.46
CA LEU A 56 -6.51 -4.41 -9.20
C LEU A 56 -5.15 -3.73 -9.03
N LEU A 57 -4.18 -4.44 -8.44
CA LEU A 57 -2.80 -3.95 -8.32
C LEU A 57 -2.03 -4.02 -9.64
N ARG A 58 -2.26 -5.04 -10.49
CA ARG A 58 -1.48 -5.29 -11.72
C ARG A 58 -1.12 -4.05 -12.57
N PRO A 59 -2.01 -3.06 -12.78
CA PRO A 59 -1.69 -1.87 -13.58
C PRO A 59 -0.57 -0.99 -13.02
N TYR A 60 -0.24 -1.13 -11.73
CA TYR A 60 0.72 -0.28 -11.01
C TYR A 60 2.10 -0.95 -10.83
N ALA A 61 2.26 -2.21 -11.25
CA ALA A 61 3.50 -2.97 -11.07
C ALA A 61 4.68 -2.31 -11.81
N GLU A 62 5.81 -2.13 -11.11
CA GLU A 62 7.06 -1.66 -11.73
C GLU A 62 7.68 -2.75 -12.63
N GLU A 63 7.60 -4.02 -12.22
CA GLU A 63 7.96 -5.20 -13.02
C GLU A 63 6.71 -6.11 -13.24
N PRO A 64 5.89 -5.85 -14.28
CA PRO A 64 4.63 -6.59 -14.51
C PRO A 64 4.78 -8.10 -14.75
N ASP A 65 5.98 -8.56 -15.12
CA ASP A 65 6.34 -9.96 -15.31
C ASP A 65 6.75 -10.65 -13.99
N ARG A 66 6.96 -9.90 -12.90
CA ARG A 66 7.27 -10.38 -11.55
C ARG A 66 6.32 -9.78 -10.51
N PRO A 67 4.99 -9.98 -10.63
CA PRO A 67 3.99 -9.23 -9.87
C PRO A 67 4.02 -9.48 -8.35
N THR A 68 4.60 -10.57 -7.87
CA THR A 68 4.73 -10.83 -6.42
C THR A 68 6.09 -10.41 -5.86
N ASP A 69 7.00 -9.96 -6.73
CA ASP A 69 8.40 -9.66 -6.41
C ASP A 69 8.80 -8.31 -7.04
N THR A 70 7.92 -7.34 -6.85
CA THR A 70 8.07 -5.97 -7.34
C THR A 70 7.33 -4.98 -6.46
N VAL A 71 7.61 -3.71 -6.67
CA VAL A 71 6.85 -2.60 -6.09
C VAL A 71 5.79 -2.13 -7.07
N TYR A 72 4.75 -1.50 -6.52
CA TYR A 72 3.62 -0.94 -7.22
C TYR A 72 3.53 0.52 -6.80
N GLY A 73 3.88 1.42 -7.71
CA GLY A 73 4.04 2.84 -7.39
C GLY A 73 2.73 3.62 -7.50
N TYR A 74 2.52 4.58 -6.58
CA TYR A 74 1.41 5.53 -6.62
C TYR A 74 0.03 4.86 -6.77
N VAL A 75 -0.18 3.74 -6.07
CA VAL A 75 -1.46 3.04 -6.05
C VAL A 75 -2.48 3.91 -5.31
N PRO A 76 -3.61 4.31 -5.92
CA PRO A 76 -4.62 5.12 -5.27
C PRO A 76 -5.18 4.46 -4.02
N SER A 77 -5.47 5.26 -3.00
CA SER A 77 -6.08 4.79 -1.74
C SER A 77 -7.37 3.99 -1.97
N GLU A 78 -8.20 4.40 -2.94
CA GLU A 78 -9.41 3.66 -3.32
C GLU A 78 -9.12 2.22 -3.77
N ILE A 79 -8.01 2.01 -4.47
CA ILE A 79 -7.59 0.67 -4.93
C ILE A 79 -7.09 -0.16 -3.75
N ILE A 80 -6.34 0.41 -2.81
CA ILE A 80 -5.89 -0.29 -1.60
C ILE A 80 -7.07 -0.83 -0.81
N LEU A 81 -8.07 0.02 -0.57
CA LEU A 81 -9.28 -0.34 0.17
C LEU A 81 -10.08 -1.42 -0.57
N ALA A 82 -10.21 -1.30 -1.90
CA ALA A 82 -10.90 -2.30 -2.72
C ALA A 82 -10.19 -3.67 -2.71
N VAL A 83 -8.85 -3.70 -2.76
CA VAL A 83 -8.07 -4.94 -2.63
C VAL A 83 -8.31 -5.60 -1.27
N VAL A 84 -8.22 -4.82 -0.18
CA VAL A 84 -8.45 -5.33 1.17
C VAL A 84 -9.87 -5.88 1.32
N GLU A 85 -10.89 -5.19 0.78
CA GLU A 85 -12.27 -5.65 0.78
C GLU A 85 -12.45 -6.94 -0.04
N ALA A 86 -11.88 -6.99 -1.24
CA ALA A 86 -11.95 -8.16 -2.13
C ALA A 86 -11.34 -9.42 -1.49
N HIS A 87 -10.35 -9.25 -0.62
CA HIS A 87 -9.69 -10.31 0.14
C HIS A 87 -10.33 -10.58 1.53
N GLY A 88 -11.57 -10.14 1.74
CA GLY A 88 -12.35 -10.43 2.95
C GLY A 88 -12.02 -9.57 4.15
N GLY A 89 -11.31 -8.45 3.94
CA GLY A 89 -10.96 -7.48 4.97
C GLY A 89 -9.63 -7.77 5.66
N GLN A 90 -9.07 -6.72 6.26
CA GLN A 90 -7.82 -6.77 7.01
C GLN A 90 -8.03 -7.48 8.36
N VAL A 91 -7.18 -8.47 8.64
CA VAL A 91 -7.14 -9.21 9.91
C VAL A 91 -5.82 -9.03 10.67
N GLY A 92 -4.82 -8.39 10.06
CA GLY A 92 -3.53 -8.08 10.68
C GLY A 92 -2.74 -7.02 9.91
N GLY A 93 -1.61 -6.58 10.49
CA GLY A 93 -0.78 -5.52 9.91
C GLY A 93 -1.33 -4.13 10.11
N GLU A 94 -0.81 -3.15 9.36
CA GLU A 94 -1.24 -1.76 9.45
C GLU A 94 -1.34 -1.10 8.06
N LEU A 95 -2.22 -0.10 7.95
CA LEU A 95 -2.31 0.78 6.78
C LEU A 95 -1.85 2.20 7.16
N PRO A 96 -1.21 2.94 6.24
CA PRO A 96 -1.09 4.40 6.35
C PRO A 96 -2.46 5.07 6.49
N GLU A 97 -2.49 6.33 6.94
CA GLU A 97 -3.73 7.11 6.93
C GLU A 97 -4.11 7.44 5.49
N LEU A 98 -5.07 6.69 4.95
CA LEU A 98 -5.53 6.82 3.57
C LEU A 98 -6.74 7.75 3.47
N ILE A 99 -6.66 8.71 2.54
CA ILE A 99 -7.79 9.56 2.13
C ILE A 99 -8.12 9.31 0.66
N LEU A 100 -9.38 9.53 0.29
CA LEU A 100 -9.79 9.49 -1.12
C LEU A 100 -9.45 10.83 -1.76
N GLU A 101 -8.91 10.82 -2.97
CA GLU A 101 -8.69 12.04 -3.74
C GLU A 101 -10.04 12.63 -4.15
N GLU A 102 -10.28 13.89 -3.82
CA GLU A 102 -11.42 14.63 -4.36
C GLU A 102 -11.12 14.91 -5.84
N LYS A 103 -11.93 14.34 -6.73
CA LYS A 103 -11.84 14.64 -8.17
C LYS A 103 -12.54 15.98 -8.40
N ASP A 104 -11.75 17.03 -8.61
CA ASP A 104 -12.21 18.35 -9.05
C ASP A 104 -12.95 18.31 -10.40
#